data_AF-A0A085FTS2-F1
#
_entry.id   AF-A0A085FTS2-F1
#
_cell.length_a   1.000
_cell.length_b   1.000
_cell.length_c   1.000
_cell.angle_alpha   90.00
_cell.angle_beta   90.00
_cell.angle_gamma   90.00
#
_symmetry.space_group_name_H-M   'P 1'
#
loop_
_entity.id
_entity.type
_entity.pdbx_description
1 polymer ?
#
loop_
_entity_poly.entity_id
_entity_poly.type
_entity_poly.pdbx_seq_one_letter_code
_entity_poly.pdbx_strand_id
1 'polypeptide(L)' 'MFFKKQHSLYESEHTKFIKELKAKTPGMEERQVEGRALLWDKAPLSLDEQERINASRLRQQAYPYQSKV' A
#
# COMPACT_ATOMS: atom_id res chain seq x y z
N MET A 1 20.83 -34.22 1.48
CA MET A 1 20.93 -33.09 0.53
C MET A 1 21.06 -31.81 1.33
N PHE A 2 22.27 -31.26 1.47
CA PHE A 2 22.53 -30.05 2.25
C PHE A 2 22.71 -28.87 1.29
N PHE A 3 21.64 -28.12 1.05
CA PHE A 3 21.75 -26.84 0.37
C PHE A 3 22.50 -25.88 1.30
N LYS A 4 23.81 -25.72 1.09
CA LYS A 4 24.56 -24.65 1.73
C LYS A 4 23.92 -23.33 1.29
N LYS A 5 23.41 -22.56 2.25
CA LYS A 5 22.86 -21.21 2.04
C LYS A 5 24.01 -20.28 1.63
N GLN A 6 24.37 -20.32 0.36
CA GLN A 6 25.58 -19.71 -0.19
C GLN A 6 25.32 -18.26 -0.64
N HIS A 7 24.58 -17.47 0.15
CA HIS A 7 24.42 -16.02 -0.06
C HIS A 7 24.20 -15.28 1.27
N SER A 8 24.95 -15.64 2.32
CA SER A 8 24.82 -14.96 3.63
C SER A 8 25.27 -13.50 3.65
N LEU A 9 26.02 -13.05 2.63
CA LEU A 9 26.73 -11.76 2.64
C LEU A 9 26.47 -10.90 1.39
N TYR A 10 25.65 -11.37 0.44
CA TYR A 10 25.32 -10.54 -0.72
C TYR A 10 24.25 -9.52 -0.34
N GLU A 11 24.60 -8.25 -0.50
CA GLU A 11 23.66 -7.14 -0.44
C GLU A 11 23.53 -6.52 -1.83
N SER A 12 22.29 -6.37 -2.32
CA SER A 12 22.04 -5.78 -3.63
C SER A 12 22.38 -4.28 -3.65
N GLU A 13 22.74 -3.77 -4.82
CA GLU A 13 23.03 -2.34 -5.01
C GLU A 13 21.85 -1.45 -4.61
N HIS A 14 20.62 -1.92 -4.83
CA HIS A 14 19.41 -1.22 -4.40
C HIS A 14 19.33 -1.09 -2.87
N THR A 15 19.68 -2.16 -2.14
CA THR A 15 19.67 -2.14 -0.67
C THR A 15 20.72 -1.16 -0.14
N LYS A 16 21.93 -1.18 -0.71
CA LYS A 16 23.00 -0.23 -0.35
C LYS A 16 22.57 1.21 -0.61
N PHE A 17 22.00 1.49 -1.79
CA PHE A 17 21.47 2.80 -2.15
C PHE A 17 20.42 3.29 -1.14
N ILE A 18 19.45 2.45 -0.78
CA ILE A 18 18.40 2.81 0.18
C ILE A 18 19.02 3.11 1.56
N LYS A 19 20.00 2.32 2.01
CA LYS A 19 20.70 2.57 3.28
C LYS A 19 21.43 3.91 3.27
N GLU A 20 22.18 4.21 2.21
CA GLU A 20 22.89 5.48 2.07
C GLU A 20 21.93 6.68 2.03
N LEU A 21 20.81 6.55 1.30
CA LEU A 21 19.79 7.58 1.21
C LEU A 21 19.19 7.92 2.59
N LYS A 22 18.86 6.88 3.38
CA LYS A 22 18.35 7.04 4.74
C LYS A 22 19.39 7.68 5.67
N ALA A 23 20.65 7.26 5.57
CA ALA A 23 21.73 7.85 6.38
C ALA A 23 21.96 9.34 6.07
N LYS A 24 21.88 9.72 4.79
CA LYS A 24 22.00 11.13 4.35
C LYS A 24 20.75 11.97 4.67
N THR A 25 19.63 11.32 4.99
CA THR A 25 18.33 11.98 5.18
C THR A 25 17.68 11.58 6.52
N PRO A 26 18.15 12.14 7.65
CA PRO A 26 17.50 11.93 8.95
C PRO A 26 16.00 12.26 8.91
N GLY A 27 15.17 11.51 9.63
CA GLY A 27 13.71 11.71 9.66
C GLY A 27 12.96 11.31 8.39
N MET A 28 13.61 10.64 7.42
CA MET A 28 12.94 10.16 6.20
C MET A 28 11.88 9.09 6.50
N GLU A 29 12.12 8.19 7.45
CA GLU A 29 11.18 7.11 7.77
C GLU A 29 9.90 7.62 8.42
N GLU A 30 10.02 8.59 9.33
CA GLU A 30 8.88 9.27 9.95
C GLU A 30 8.02 9.96 8.90
N ARG A 31 8.64 10.75 8.01
CA ARG A 31 7.94 11.36 6.87
C ARG A 31 7.31 10.33 5.93
N GLN A 32 7.90 9.14 5.80
CA GLN A 32 7.31 8.06 5.01
C GLN A 32 6.05 7.51 5.69
N VAL A 33 6.04 7.39 7.02
CA VAL A 33 4.86 7.02 7.80
C VAL A 33 3.78 8.08 7.68
N GLU A 34 4.13 9.36 7.88
CA GLU A 34 3.21 10.50 7.72
C GLU A 34 2.60 10.54 6.31
N GLY A 35 3.44 10.42 5.28
CA GLY A 35 3.00 10.41 3.89
C GLY A 35 2.08 9.24 3.56
N ARG A 36 2.32 8.06 4.17
CA ARG A 36 1.37 6.94 4.07
C ARG A 36 0.07 7.23 4.82
N ALA A 37 0.13 7.84 6.00
CA ALA A 37 -1.07 8.17 6.77
C ALA A 37 -2.01 9.12 6.00
N LEU A 38 -1.46 10.11 5.28
CA LEU A 38 -2.25 11.05 4.47
C LEU A 38 -3.18 10.38 3.45
N LEU A 39 -2.75 9.28 2.84
CA LEU A 39 -3.53 8.60 1.80
C LEU A 39 -4.72 7.80 2.37
N TRP A 40 -4.73 7.53 3.67
CA TRP A 40 -5.70 6.66 4.33
C TRP A 40 -6.49 7.36 5.42
N ASP A 41 -6.33 8.68 5.56
CA ASP A 41 -7.09 9.47 6.53
C ASP A 41 -8.54 9.63 6.06
N LYS A 42 -9.35 8.61 6.36
CA LYS A 42 -10.80 8.66 6.19
C LYS A 42 -11.40 9.09 7.52
N ALA A 43 -12.08 10.23 7.51
CA ALA A 43 -12.87 10.65 8.66
C ALA A 43 -13.88 9.54 9.03
N PRO A 44 -14.18 9.34 10.33
CA PRO A 44 -15.24 8.43 10.73
C PRO A 44 -16.56 8.82 10.06
N LEU A 45 -17.22 7.87 9.41
CA LEU A 45 -18.54 8.09 8.85
C LEU A 45 -19.60 8.00 9.95
N SER A 46 -20.55 8.92 9.93
CA SER A 46 -21.76 8.79 10.76
C SER A 46 -22.59 7.58 10.31
N LEU A 47 -23.42 7.03 11.21
CA LEU A 47 -24.31 5.91 10.86
C LEU A 47 -25.27 6.28 9.71
N ASP A 48 -25.81 7.50 9.74
CA ASP A 48 -26.70 8.04 8.71
C ASP A 48 -26.00 8.17 7.34
N GLU A 49 -24.74 8.63 7.32
CA GLU A 49 -23.95 8.68 6.09
C GLU A 49 -23.60 7.28 5.56
N GLN A 50 -23.29 6.35 6.45
CA GLN A 50 -23.03 4.95 6.10
C GLN A 50 -24.26 4.30 5.46
N GLU A 51 -25.46 4.58 5.98
CA GLU A 51 -26.74 4.14 5.41
C GLU A 51 -26.98 4.74 4.02
N ARG A 52 -26.77 6.06 3.85
CA ARG A 52 -26.92 6.73 2.54
C ARG A 52 -25.98 6.16 1.48
N ILE A 53 -24.71 5.92 1.83
CA ILE A 53 -23.73 5.33 0.90
C ILE A 53 -24.15 3.93 0.49
N ASN A 54 -24.67 3.13 1.43
CA ASN A 54 -25.16 1.79 1.13
C ASN A 54 -26.39 1.84 0.22
N ALA A 55 -27.31 2.79 0.46
CA ALA A 55 -28.49 2.99 -0.36
C ALA A 55 -28.16 3.51 -1.77
N SER A 56 -27.08 4.27 -1.95
CA SER A 56 -26.67 4.81 -3.25
C SER A 56 -25.95 3.80 -4.15
N ARG A 57 -25.67 2.57 -3.69
CA ARG A 57 -24.91 1.58 -4.48
C ARG A 57 -25.70 1.11 -5.70
N LEU A 58 -25.15 1.35 -6.88
CA LEU A 58 -25.64 0.75 -8.12
C LEU A 58 -24.95 -0.60 -8.37
N ARG A 59 -25.72 -1.64 -8.70
CA ARG A 59 -25.14 -2.93 -9.08
C ARG A 59 -24.44 -2.81 -10.44
N GLN A 60 -23.12 -2.97 -10.44
CA GLN A 60 -22.33 -3.08 -11.65
C GLN A 60 -22.22 -4.54 -12.09
N GLN A 61 -22.19 -4.79 -13.40
CA GLN A 61 -21.90 -6.12 -13.93
C GLN A 61 -20.46 -6.50 -13.62
N ALA A 62 -20.21 -7.78 -13.32
CA ALA A 62 -18.85 -8.30 -13.10
C ALA A 62 -17.95 -8.07 -14.32
N TYR A 63 -18.54 -8.12 -15.52
CA TYR A 63 -17.87 -7.88 -16.79
C TYR A 63 -18.63 -6.79 -17.56
N PRO A 64 -18.16 -5.53 -17.56
CA PRO A 64 -18.83 -4.40 -18.21
C PRO A 64 -19.11 -4.57 -19.72
N TYR A 65 -18.36 -5.47 -20.37
CA TYR A 65 -18.45 -5.73 -21.80
C TYR A 65 -19.09 -7.09 -22.14
N GLN A 66 -19.55 -7.84 -21.14
CA GLN A 66 -20.23 -9.10 -21.40
C GLN A 66 -21.61 -8.80 -22.02
N SER A 67 -21.81 -9.24 -23.25
CA SER A 67 -23.13 -9.19 -23.89
C SER A 67 -24.12 -10.00 -23.06
N LYS A 68 -25.26 -9.39 -22.72
CA LYS A 68 -26.37 -10.11 -22.08
C LYS A 68 -26.92 -11.11 -23.11
N VAL A 69 -26.93 -12.39 -22.77
CA VAL A 69 -27.65 -13.42 -23.55
C VAL A 69 -29.15 -13.30 -23.26
#